data_AF-A0A0D8Y0M9-F1
#
_entry.id   AF-A0A0D8Y0M9-F1
#
_cell.length_a   1.000
_cell.length_b   1.000
_cell.length_c   1.000
_cell.angle_alpha   90.00
_cell.angle_beta   90.00
_cell.angle_gamma   90.00
#
_symmetry.space_group_name_H-M   'P 1'
#
loop_
_entity.id
_entity.type
_entity.pdbx_description
1 polymer ?
#
loop_
_entity_poly.entity_id
_entity_poly.type
_entity_poly.pdbx_seq_one_letter_code
_entity_poly.pdbx_strand_id
1 'polypeptide(L)'
;MISFWLLVTILDAHDLPAMDRNGMSDPYVKLSILPERKQKYETKIIRNTLNPIYNETFLFSLPFNELQSKTLSLTVYDYDRLSKDDKMGQLSIPLESIDFGTTTEICQYLNKPENDDDRYQKLQSYRNTNLCRIACKFPIRMPRTFTVFNEKKLYQPCP
;
A
#
# COMPACT_ATOMS: atom_id res chain seq x y z
N MET A 1 4.18 26.56 6.26
CA MET A 1 3.49 25.68 5.29
C MET A 1 2.44 24.89 6.04
N ILE A 2 1.23 24.78 5.49
CA ILE A 2 0.18 23.94 6.07
C ILE A 2 0.44 22.51 5.61
N SER A 3 0.76 21.63 6.55
CA SER A 3 0.89 20.20 6.29
C SER A 3 -0.45 19.51 6.47
N PHE A 4 -0.78 18.63 5.54
CA PHE A 4 -1.92 17.73 5.62
C PHE A 4 -1.43 16.33 5.94
N TRP A 5 -2.31 15.57 6.59
CA TRP A 5 -2.07 14.17 6.88
C TRP A 5 -2.91 13.34 5.93
N LEU A 6 -2.30 12.43 5.19
CA LEU A 6 -2.98 11.44 4.36
C LEU A 6 -3.04 10.13 5.14
N LEU A 7 -4.24 9.63 5.40
CA LEU A 7 -4.47 8.36 6.08
C LEU A 7 -4.69 7.27 5.01
N VAL A 8 -3.75 6.33 4.90
CA VAL A 8 -3.85 5.21 3.95
C VAL A 8 -4.08 3.93 4.73
N THR A 9 -5.16 3.23 4.46
CA THR A 9 -5.45 1.93 5.04
C THR A 9 -5.31 0.86 3.97
N ILE A 10 -4.40 -0.10 4.19
CA ILE A 10 -4.29 -1.30 3.37
C ILE A 10 -5.24 -2.33 3.98
N LEU A 11 -6.24 -2.77 3.21
CA LEU A 11 -7.26 -3.70 3.67
C LEU A 11 -6.79 -5.13 3.45
N ASP A 12 -6.73 -5.55 2.19
CA ASP A 12 -6.40 -6.91 1.78
C ASP A 12 -5.80 -6.92 0.37
N ALA A 13 -5.24 -8.08 0.01
CA ALA A 13 -4.95 -8.43 -1.36
C ALA A 13 -5.50 -9.83 -1.64
N HIS A 14 -5.85 -10.07 -2.90
CA HIS A 14 -6.46 -11.31 -3.34
C HIS A 14 -5.75 -11.90 -4.54
N ASP A 15 -5.71 -13.24 -4.55
CA ASP A 15 -5.14 -14.07 -5.61
C ASP A 15 -3.70 -13.68 -5.98
N LEU A 16 -2.87 -13.43 -4.97
CA LEU A 16 -1.45 -13.14 -5.16
C LEU A 16 -0.71 -14.33 -5.78
N PRO A 17 0.38 -14.06 -6.53
CA PRO A 17 1.17 -15.13 -7.14
C PRO A 17 1.87 -15.95 -6.07
N ALA A 18 1.91 -17.28 -6.25
CA ALA A 18 2.76 -18.14 -5.44
C ALA A 18 4.23 -17.97 -5.89
N MET A 19 5.03 -17.36 -5.04
CA MET A 19 6.45 -17.07 -5.32
C MET A 19 7.37 -18.10 -4.65
N ASP A 20 6.94 -18.71 -3.56
CA ASP A 20 7.69 -19.77 -2.87
C ASP A 20 7.53 -21.15 -3.50
N ARG A 21 8.54 -22.02 -3.27
CA ARG A 21 8.52 -23.43 -3.70
C ARG A 21 7.41 -24.27 -3.06
N ASN A 22 6.85 -23.81 -1.93
CA ASN A 22 5.75 -24.47 -1.23
C ASN A 22 4.38 -24.17 -1.88
N GLY A 23 4.32 -23.32 -2.91
CA GLY A 23 3.08 -22.92 -3.57
C GLY A 23 2.31 -21.82 -2.80
N MET A 24 2.94 -21.18 -1.82
CA MET A 24 2.41 -20.05 -1.06
C MET A 24 3.31 -18.82 -1.25
N SER A 25 3.04 -17.78 -0.46
CA SER A 25 3.86 -16.58 -0.34
C SER A 25 3.69 -15.98 1.06
N ASP A 26 4.65 -15.14 1.45
CA ASP A 26 4.69 -14.33 2.64
C ASP A 26 4.54 -12.82 2.27
N PRO A 27 3.36 -12.38 1.78
CA PRO A 27 3.20 -11.06 1.19
C PRO A 27 3.20 -9.92 2.21
N TYR A 28 3.86 -8.82 1.86
CA TYR A 28 3.76 -7.52 2.55
C TYR A 28 3.72 -6.36 1.55
N VAL A 29 3.15 -5.23 1.97
CA VAL A 29 2.99 -4.03 1.14
C VAL A 29 3.91 -2.93 1.63
N LYS A 30 4.72 -2.40 0.72
CA LYS A 30 5.54 -1.21 0.91
C LYS A 30 4.85 0.00 0.30
N LEU A 31 4.65 1.02 1.13
CA LEU A 31 4.02 2.28 0.76
C LEU A 31 5.08 3.38 0.69
N SER A 32 5.02 4.21 -0.34
CA SER A 32 5.89 5.38 -0.48
C SER A 32 5.20 6.46 -1.29
N ILE A 33 5.58 7.71 -1.07
CA ILE A 33 5.10 8.83 -1.89
C ILE A 33 6.16 9.17 -2.92
N LEU A 34 5.78 9.27 -4.19
CA LEU A 34 6.66 9.69 -5.27
C LEU A 34 6.42 11.17 -5.61
N PRO A 35 7.47 11.92 -6.00
CA PRO A 35 8.87 11.47 -6.17
C PRO A 35 9.67 11.37 -4.86
N GLU A 36 9.17 11.93 -3.76
CA GLU A 36 9.88 11.97 -2.48
C GLU A 36 9.85 10.63 -1.73
N ARG A 37 10.78 9.73 -2.05
CA ARG A 37 10.95 8.42 -1.38
C ARG A 37 11.44 8.51 0.08
N LYS A 38 11.21 9.61 0.79
CA LYS A 38 11.66 9.84 2.18
C LYS A 38 10.78 9.13 3.19
N GLN A 39 9.45 9.20 3.04
CA GLN A 39 8.50 8.48 3.88
C GLN A 39 8.20 7.12 3.24
N LYS A 40 8.60 6.06 3.93
CA LYS A 40 8.34 4.67 3.56
C LYS A 40 7.69 3.97 4.74
N TYR A 41 6.59 3.30 4.49
CA TYR A 41 5.93 2.44 5.45
C TYR A 41 5.81 1.04 4.86
N GLU A 42 5.75 0.04 5.73
CA GLU A 42 5.60 -1.36 5.35
C GLU A 42 4.53 -1.96 6.25
N THR A 43 3.66 -2.80 5.69
CA THR A 43 2.74 -3.62 6.47
C THR A 43 3.50 -4.75 7.15
N LYS A 44 2.83 -5.43 8.08
CA LYS A 44 3.30 -6.72 8.57
C LYS A 44 3.33 -7.73 7.43
N ILE A 45 4.26 -8.66 7.56
CA ILE A 45 4.35 -9.85 6.72
C ILE A 45 3.29 -10.83 7.22
N ILE A 46 2.41 -11.25 6.32
CA ILE A 46 1.43 -12.31 6.61
C ILE A 46 1.93 -13.57 5.90
N ARG A 47 2.24 -14.62 6.67
CA ARG A 47 2.91 -15.80 6.14
C ARG A 47 1.97 -16.82 5.52
N ASN A 48 2.46 -17.54 4.52
CA ASN A 48 1.81 -18.67 3.85
C ASN A 48 0.37 -18.34 3.38
N THR A 49 0.19 -17.21 2.70
CA THR A 49 -1.12 -16.81 2.17
C THR A 49 -1.02 -16.10 0.83
N LEU A 50 -1.95 -16.40 -0.07
CA LEU A 50 -2.15 -15.65 -1.33
C LEU A 50 -3.27 -14.61 -1.19
N ASN A 51 -3.95 -14.58 -0.05
CA ASN A 51 -5.05 -13.68 0.26
C ASN A 51 -4.82 -12.99 1.62
N PRO A 52 -3.77 -12.16 1.74
CA PRO A 52 -3.46 -11.49 3.01
C PRO A 52 -4.51 -10.44 3.37
N ILE A 53 -4.89 -10.40 4.65
CA ILE A 53 -5.73 -9.35 5.24
C ILE A 53 -4.86 -8.53 6.19
N TYR A 54 -4.54 -7.31 5.78
CA TYR A 54 -3.67 -6.40 6.53
C TYR A 54 -4.46 -5.58 7.55
N ASN A 55 -5.50 -4.86 7.11
CA ASN A 55 -6.22 -3.87 7.92
C ASN A 55 -5.29 -2.92 8.68
N GLU A 56 -4.23 -2.43 8.01
CA GLU A 56 -3.21 -1.56 8.59
C GLU A 56 -3.31 -0.15 8.04
N THR A 57 -3.22 0.83 8.94
CA THR A 57 -3.38 2.25 8.62
C THR A 57 -2.07 3.01 8.82
N PHE A 58 -1.70 3.82 7.83
CA PHE A 58 -0.49 4.62 7.76
C PHE A 58 -0.82 6.10 7.61
N LEU A 59 0.03 6.96 8.19
CA LEU A 59 -0.12 8.41 8.19
C LEU A 59 1.04 9.06 7.45
N PHE A 60 0.76 9.72 6.33
CA PHE A 60 1.75 10.51 5.59
C PHE A 60 1.56 11.99 5.88
N SER A 61 2.63 12.69 6.27
CA SER A 61 2.61 14.16 6.39
C SER A 61 3.10 14.77 5.09
N LEU A 62 2.21 15.43 4.34
CA LEU A 62 2.49 16.04 3.04
C LEU A 62 2.13 17.53 3.05
N PRO A 63 2.94 18.41 2.42
CA PRO A 63 2.58 19.80 2.27
C PRO A 63 1.48 19.96 1.21
N PHE A 64 0.48 20.81 1.48
CA PHE A 64 -0.73 20.94 0.63
C PHE A 64 -0.44 21.26 -0.84
N ASN A 65 0.51 22.17 -1.05
CA ASN A 65 0.92 22.65 -2.37
C ASN A 65 1.49 21.57 -3.29
N GLU A 66 2.00 20.48 -2.71
CA GLU A 66 2.60 19.36 -3.46
C GLU A 66 1.71 18.12 -3.43
N LEU A 67 0.53 18.17 -2.82
CA LEU A 67 -0.32 17.00 -2.67
C LEU A 67 -0.79 16.48 -4.03
N GLN A 68 -1.23 17.38 -4.91
CA GLN A 68 -1.72 17.03 -6.25
C GLN A 68 -0.60 16.53 -7.18
N SER A 69 0.65 16.96 -7.00
CA SER A 69 1.77 16.51 -7.83
C SER A 69 2.42 15.21 -7.35
N LYS A 70 1.94 14.64 -6.24
CA LYS A 70 2.48 13.41 -5.65
C LYS A 70 1.70 12.17 -6.06
N THR A 71 2.38 11.03 -6.05
CA THR A 71 1.77 9.72 -6.34
C THR A 71 2.00 8.78 -5.17
N LEU A 72 0.95 8.16 -4.66
CA LEU A 72 1.06 7.07 -3.69
C LEU A 72 1.46 5.79 -4.44
N SER A 73 2.69 5.34 -4.21
CA SER A 73 3.22 4.10 -4.76
C SER A 73 3.14 3.00 -3.71
N LEU A 74 2.43 1.94 -4.07
CA LEU A 74 2.26 0.72 -3.29
C LEU A 74 2.94 -0.41 -4.02
N THR A 75 3.75 -1.18 -3.32
CA THR A 75 4.46 -2.31 -3.91
C THR A 75 4.29 -3.52 -3.04
N VAL A 76 3.83 -4.61 -3.63
CA VAL A 76 3.69 -5.90 -2.94
C VAL A 76 4.96 -6.70 -3.14
N TYR A 77 5.49 -7.21 -2.04
CA TYR A 77 6.69 -8.03 -1.98
C TYR A 77 6.37 -9.36 -1.31
N ASP A 78 7.08 -10.39 -1.73
CA ASP A 78 7.15 -11.67 -1.05
C ASP A 78 8.38 -11.68 -0.14
N TYR A 79 8.17 -11.92 1.16
CA TYR A 79 9.28 -11.97 2.11
C TYR A 79 10.01 -13.30 2.03
N ASP A 80 11.33 -13.24 1.79
CA ASP A 80 12.17 -14.42 1.67
C ASP A 80 13.18 -14.49 2.83
N ARG A 81 13.18 -15.60 3.57
CA ARG A 81 14.10 -15.74 4.71
C ARG A 81 15.58 -15.88 4.29
N LEU A 82 15.84 -16.46 3.12
CA LEU A 82 17.17 -16.87 2.67
C LEU A 82 17.63 -16.16 1.39
N SER A 83 16.77 -15.34 0.79
CA SER A 83 17.01 -14.60 -0.45
C SER A 83 16.57 -13.14 -0.31
N LYS A 84 16.80 -12.36 -1.37
CA LYS A 84 16.22 -11.03 -1.51
C LYS A 84 14.74 -11.20 -1.82
N ASP A 85 13.89 -10.47 -1.11
CA ASP A 85 12.45 -10.39 -1.33
C ASP A 85 12.09 -10.18 -2.80
N ASP A 86 11.14 -10.99 -3.28
CA ASP A 86 10.68 -10.95 -4.66
C ASP A 86 9.53 -9.94 -4.80
N LYS A 87 9.68 -9.01 -5.74
CA LYS A 87 8.65 -7.99 -6.00
C LYS A 87 7.55 -8.61 -6.85
N MET A 88 6.34 -8.70 -6.28
CA MET A 88 5.19 -9.32 -6.94
C MET A 88 4.50 -8.35 -7.91
N GLY A 89 4.32 -7.10 -7.49
CA GLY A 89 3.54 -6.13 -8.25
C GLY A 89 3.54 -4.74 -7.64
N GLN A 90 3.08 -3.77 -8.40
CA GLN A 90 3.06 -2.37 -7.98
C GLN A 90 1.77 -1.68 -8.41
N LEU A 91 1.27 -0.80 -7.55
CA LEU A 91 0.15 0.09 -7.83
C LEU A 91 0.59 1.53 -7.58
N SER A 92 0.32 2.39 -8.56
CA SER A 92 0.62 3.82 -8.49
C SER A 92 -0.69 4.59 -8.55
N ILE A 93 -1.00 5.32 -7.49
CA ILE A 93 -2.23 6.10 -7.34
C ILE A 93 -1.83 7.58 -7.35
N PRO A 94 -2.05 8.31 -8.45
CA PRO A 94 -1.90 9.76 -8.46
C PRO A 94 -2.80 10.37 -7.41
N LEU A 95 -2.27 11.21 -6.53
CA LEU A 95 -3.09 11.84 -5.49
C LEU A 95 -4.01 12.91 -6.09
N GLU A 96 -3.70 13.44 -7.27
CA GLU A 96 -4.57 14.35 -8.02
C GLU A 96 -5.97 13.80 -8.27
N SER A 97 -6.10 12.50 -8.52
CA SER A 97 -7.38 11.87 -8.87
C SER A 97 -8.22 11.45 -7.66
N ILE A 98 -7.75 11.71 -6.45
CA ILE A 98 -8.41 11.30 -5.21
C ILE A 98 -9.20 12.48 -4.64
N ASP A 99 -10.48 12.26 -4.37
CA ASP A 99 -11.28 13.19 -3.59
C ASP A 99 -10.88 13.11 -2.11
N PHE A 100 -10.29 14.19 -1.61
CA PHE A 100 -9.84 14.34 -0.23
C PHE A 100 -10.96 14.75 0.75
N GLY A 101 -12.18 14.96 0.26
CA GLY A 101 -13.36 15.23 1.08
C GLY A 101 -14.00 13.96 1.66
N THR A 102 -13.74 12.78 1.07
CA THR A 102 -14.39 11.52 1.44
C THR A 102 -13.38 10.39 1.63
N THR A 103 -13.84 9.29 2.25
CA THR A 103 -13.06 8.04 2.23
C THR A 103 -13.27 7.39 0.86
N THR A 104 -12.17 7.14 0.15
CA THR A 104 -12.20 6.52 -1.18
C THR A 104 -11.59 5.13 -1.07
N GLU A 105 -12.38 4.10 -1.37
CA GLU A 105 -11.89 2.74 -1.55
C GLU A 105 -11.48 2.52 -3.02
N ILE A 106 -10.25 2.05 -3.20
CA ILE A 106 -9.62 1.82 -4.49
C ILE A 106 -9.33 0.32 -4.57
N CYS A 107 -9.97 -0.34 -5.53
CA CYS A 107 -9.72 -1.75 -5.83
C CYS A 107 -9.08 -1.79 -7.22
N GLN A 108 -7.79 -2.08 -7.28
CA GLN A 108 -7.05 -2.10 -8.54
C GLN A 108 -6.15 -3.32 -8.66
N TYR A 109 -5.89 -3.70 -9.90
CA TYR A 109 -4.94 -4.76 -10.21
C TYR A 109 -3.50 -4.28 -10.03
N LEU A 110 -2.64 -5.14 -9.52
CA LEU A 110 -1.21 -4.86 -9.47
C LEU A 110 -0.64 -4.83 -10.89
N ASN A 111 0.07 -3.75 -11.20
CA ASN A 111 0.83 -3.62 -12.45
C ASN A 111 2.19 -4.30 -12.31
N LYS A 112 2.77 -4.67 -13.47
CA LYS A 112 4.15 -5.14 -13.53
C LYS A 112 5.07 -4.02 -12.99
N PRO A 113 6.04 -4.35 -12.13
CA PRO A 113 6.99 -3.37 -11.65
C PRO A 113 7.95 -2.91 -12.75
N GLU A 114 8.20 -1.59 -12.80
CA GLU A 114 8.89 -0.92 -13.92
C GLU A 114 10.41 -1.16 -14.05
N ASN A 115 11.08 -1.86 -13.11
CA ASN A 115 12.56 -1.76 -12.97
C ASN A 115 13.35 -3.04 -12.67
N ASP A 116 12.84 -4.24 -12.96
CA ASP A 116 13.64 -5.46 -12.79
C ASP A 116 13.37 -6.41 -13.96
N ASP A 117 14.36 -6.58 -14.86
CA ASP A 117 14.13 -7.21 -16.18
C ASP A 117 14.32 -8.74 -16.23
N ASP A 118 15.01 -9.39 -15.29
CA ASP A 118 15.44 -10.79 -15.54
C ASP A 118 14.77 -11.89 -14.70
N ARG A 119 14.08 -11.58 -13.60
CA ARG A 119 13.38 -12.61 -12.77
C ARG A 119 11.89 -12.79 -13.08
N TYR A 120 11.34 -11.96 -13.97
CA TYR A 120 9.88 -11.84 -14.19
C TYR A 120 9.32 -12.83 -15.23
N GLN A 121 10.15 -13.65 -15.90
CA GLN A 121 9.65 -14.65 -16.85
C GLN A 121 8.67 -15.65 -16.23
N LYS A 122 8.66 -15.82 -14.90
CA LYS A 122 7.66 -16.66 -14.19
C LYS A 122 6.27 -16.03 -14.06
N LEU A 123 6.14 -14.72 -14.31
CA LEU A 123 4.90 -13.96 -14.12
C LEU A 123 4.03 -13.84 -15.39
N GLN A 124 4.49 -14.35 -16.54
CA GLN A 124 3.71 -14.29 -17.80
C GLN A 124 2.50 -15.26 -17.84
N SER A 125 2.32 -16.14 -16.85
CA SER A 125 1.12 -16.99 -16.77
C SER A 125 -0.10 -16.30 -16.13
N TYR A 126 0.07 -15.12 -15.51
CA TYR A 126 -0.98 -14.44 -14.74
C TYR A 126 -1.93 -13.64 -15.65
N ARG A 127 -2.76 -14.35 -16.41
CA ARG A 127 -3.99 -13.80 -16.99
C ARG A 127 -5.01 -13.62 -15.85
N ASN A 128 -5.15 -12.38 -15.36
CA ASN A 128 -6.37 -11.83 -14.72
C ASN A 128 -6.60 -11.91 -13.19
N THR A 129 -5.61 -12.14 -12.33
CA THR A 129 -5.87 -12.16 -10.87
C THR A 129 -4.74 -11.49 -10.10
N ASN A 130 -5.00 -10.33 -9.46
CA ASN A 130 -4.13 -9.65 -8.48
C ASN A 130 -4.83 -8.38 -7.96
N LEU A 131 -6.01 -8.51 -7.36
CA LEU A 131 -6.76 -7.35 -6.85
C LEU A 131 -6.16 -6.93 -5.50
N CYS A 132 -5.69 -5.69 -5.39
CA CYS A 132 -5.36 -5.08 -4.10
C CYS A 132 -6.42 -4.04 -3.75
N ARG A 133 -6.97 -4.13 -2.53
CA ARG A 133 -7.94 -3.16 -2.02
C ARG A 133 -7.25 -2.23 -1.03
N ILE A 134 -7.33 -0.93 -1.32
CA ILE A 134 -6.78 0.12 -0.49
C ILE A 134 -7.88 1.13 -0.20
N ALA A 135 -8.06 1.48 1.06
CA ALA A 135 -8.92 2.58 1.46
C ALA A 135 -8.06 3.79 1.81
N CYS A 136 -8.21 4.88 1.06
CA CYS A 136 -7.58 6.15 1.36
C CYS A 136 -8.59 7.08 2.04
N LYS A 137 -8.22 7.71 3.15
CA LYS A 137 -9.02 8.72 3.83
C LYS A 137 -8.19 9.96 4.10
N PHE A 138 -8.80 11.12 3.92
CA PHE A 138 -8.22 12.39 4.36
C PHE A 138 -8.96 12.90 5.60
N PRO A 139 -8.25 13.45 6.60
CA PRO A 139 -8.88 14.29 7.58
C PRO A 139 -9.19 15.64 6.93
N ILE A 140 -10.48 15.93 6.78
CA ILE A 140 -11.04 17.19 6.26
C ILE A 140 -10.57 18.40 7.09
N ARG A 141 -10.11 18.18 8.32
CA ARG A 141 -9.54 19.21 9.20
C ARG A 141 -8.81 18.54 10.38
N MET A 142 -7.50 18.75 10.54
CA MET A 142 -6.81 18.36 11.78
C MET A 142 -6.75 19.55 12.75
N PRO A 143 -7.27 19.44 13.99
CA PRO A 143 -6.96 20.39 15.05
C PRO A 143 -5.47 20.31 15.42
N ARG A 144 -4.89 21.43 15.86
CA ARG A 144 -3.44 21.67 16.04
C ARG A 144 -2.70 20.77 17.05
N THR A 145 -3.36 19.78 17.63
CA THR A 145 -2.80 18.94 18.70
C THR A 145 -3.13 17.48 18.45
N PHE A 146 -2.26 16.78 17.72
CA PHE A 146 -2.20 15.32 17.78
C PHE A 146 -0.89 14.93 18.44
N THR A 147 -0.99 14.59 19.73
CA THR A 147 0.03 13.81 20.43
C THR A 147 0.13 12.48 19.71
N VAL A 148 1.35 12.04 19.42
CA VAL A 148 1.68 10.75 18.81
C VAL A 148 0.88 9.63 19.50
N PHE A 149 -0.14 9.10 18.81
CA PHE A 149 -0.83 7.90 19.28
C PHE A 149 0.03 6.71 18.91
N ASN A 150 0.76 6.24 19.92
CA ASN A 150 1.47 4.99 19.89
C ASN A 150 0.46 3.84 19.72
N GLU A 151 0.86 2.89 18.90
CA GLU A 151 0.24 1.63 18.49
C GLU A 151 -1.05 1.14 19.21
N LYS A 152 -1.97 0.63 18.38
CA LYS A 152 -3.10 -0.28 18.67
C LYS A 152 -4.44 0.39 19.00
N LYS A 153 -5.39 0.15 18.08
CA LYS A 153 -6.83 0.51 18.06
C LYS A 153 -7.14 1.89 17.50
N LEU A 154 -7.88 1.92 16.39
CA LEU A 154 -9.31 2.30 16.40
C LEU A 154 -9.89 2.33 14.97
N TYR A 155 -10.72 1.34 14.66
CA TYR A 155 -12.00 1.59 14.02
C TYR A 155 -13.04 1.09 15.02
N GLN A 156 -13.73 2.00 15.71
CA GLN A 156 -15.05 1.70 16.24
C GLN A 156 -16.04 2.41 15.31
N PRO A 157 -17.04 1.70 14.75
CA PRO A 157 -18.09 2.36 13.98
C PRO A 157 -18.88 3.28 14.92
N CYS A 158 -19.23 4.47 14.42
CA CYS A 158 -20.12 5.40 15.14
C CYS A 158 -21.48 4.75 15.42
N PRO A 159 -22.19 5.20 16.47
CA PRO A 159 -23.45 4.62 16.92
C PRO A 159 -24.57 4.69 15.88
#